data_AF-W5P7D1-F1
#
_entry.id   AF-W5P7D1-F1
#
_cell.length_a   1.000
_cell.length_b   1.000
_cell.length_c   1.000
_cell.angle_alpha   90.00
_cell.angle_beta   90.00
_cell.angle_gamma   90.00
#
_symmetry.space_group_name_H-M   'P 1'
#
loop_
_entity.id
_entity.type
_entity.pdbx_description
1 polymer ?
#
loop_
_entity_poly.entity_id
_entity_poly.type
_entity_poly.pdbx_seq_one_letter_code
_entity_poly.pdbx_strand_id
1 'polypeptide(L)'
;MASARSFSEEQFQEACAELQNPRLSGWNWQVESRGFTFYQKLNRPTRHYEYKAFGVLEDLPPDLPADVHMNWNYRRMGWIC
;
A
#
# COMPACT_ATOMS: atom_id res chain seq x y z
N MET A 1 19.12 -4.62 -25.45
CA MET A 1 17.83 -3.90 -25.56
C MET A 1 17.19 -3.86 -24.18
N ALA A 2 17.44 -2.80 -23.40
CA ALA A 2 16.80 -2.60 -22.11
C ALA A 2 15.59 -1.69 -22.30
N SER A 3 14.39 -2.12 -21.90
CA SER A 3 13.27 -1.20 -21.67
C SER A 3 12.12 -1.85 -20.87
N ALA A 4 12.31 -1.95 -19.56
CA ALA A 4 11.39 -1.47 -18.54
C ALA A 4 12.22 -1.28 -17.26
N ARG A 5 12.07 -0.16 -16.56
CA ARG A 5 12.75 0.09 -15.28
C ARG A 5 12.30 -0.97 -14.27
N SER A 6 13.09 -2.03 -14.09
CA SER A 6 12.85 -2.99 -13.03
C SER A 6 13.01 -2.28 -11.69
N PHE A 7 12.12 -2.57 -10.75
CA PHE A 7 12.31 -2.14 -9.36
C PHE A 7 13.60 -2.77 -8.83
N SER A 8 14.38 -2.00 -8.07
CA SER A 8 15.59 -2.51 -7.43
C SER A 8 15.22 -3.31 -6.17
N GLU A 9 16.10 -4.22 -5.78
CA GLU A 9 15.89 -5.03 -4.56
C GLU A 9 15.68 -4.14 -3.32
N GLU A 10 16.40 -3.03 -3.25
CA GLU A 10 16.31 -2.08 -2.14
C GLU A 10 14.90 -1.49 -2.00
N GLN A 11 14.19 -1.29 -3.11
CA GLN A 11 12.81 -0.78 -3.08
C GLN A 11 11.85 -1.81 -2.47
N PHE A 12 12.06 -3.11 -2.73
CA PHE A 12 11.28 -4.17 -2.10
C PHE A 12 11.61 -4.30 -0.60
N GLN A 13 12.89 -4.26 -0.26
CA GLN A 13 13.34 -4.32 1.13
C GLN A 13 12.81 -3.14 1.95
N GLU A 14 12.74 -1.94 1.37
CA GLU A 14 12.14 -0.79 2.03
C GLU A 14 10.65 -0.98 2.34
N ALA A 15 9.88 -1.55 1.40
CA ALA A 15 8.47 -1.89 1.62
C ALA A 15 8.30 -2.92 2.74
N CYS A 16 9.15 -3.96 2.78
CA CYS A 16 9.14 -4.94 3.86
C CYS A 16 9.51 -4.33 5.22
N ALA A 17 10.53 -3.46 5.26
CA ALA A 17 10.93 -2.77 6.48
C ALA A 17 9.82 -1.86 7.03
N GLU A 18 9.05 -1.21 6.15
CA GLU A 18 7.92 -0.39 6.55
C GLU A 18 6.74 -1.19 7.11
N LEU A 19 6.51 -2.41 6.59
CA LEU A 19 5.52 -3.34 7.14
C LEU A 19 5.88 -3.78 8.56
N GLN A 20 7.17 -4.03 8.84
CA GLN A 20 7.64 -4.43 10.16
C GLN A 20 7.63 -3.28 11.18
N ASN A 21 8.02 -2.08 10.74
CA ASN A 21 8.07 -0.90 11.59
C ASN A 21 7.58 0.35 10.82
N PRO A 22 6.30 0.73 11.01
CA PRO A 22 5.69 1.85 10.30
C PRO A 22 6.43 3.18 10.51
N ARG A 23 6.96 3.74 9.43
CA ARG A 23 7.63 5.06 9.44
C ARG A 23 6.59 6.18 9.30
N LEU A 24 6.03 6.61 10.42
CA LEU A 24 4.91 7.58 10.48
C LEU A 24 5.31 9.02 10.84
N SER A 25 6.62 9.33 10.92
CA SER A 25 7.06 10.70 11.21
C SER A 25 6.57 11.70 10.14
N GLY A 26 5.83 12.71 10.57
CA GLY A 26 5.22 13.72 9.70
C GLY A 26 3.95 13.26 8.96
N TRP A 27 3.41 12.09 9.30
CA TRP A 27 2.11 11.60 8.83
C TRP A 27 1.02 11.98 9.83
N ASN A 28 -0.16 12.32 9.33
CA ASN A 28 -1.32 12.61 10.17
C ASN A 28 -2.29 11.42 10.12
N TRP A 29 -2.73 10.96 11.30
CA TRP A 29 -3.82 9.99 11.40
C TRP A 29 -5.09 10.57 10.76
N GLN A 30 -5.85 9.74 10.03
CA GLN A 30 -7.09 10.16 9.37
C GLN A 30 -8.31 9.40 9.86
N VAL A 31 -8.32 8.08 9.65
CA VAL A 31 -9.50 7.26 9.88
C VAL A 31 -9.08 5.81 10.12
N GLU A 32 -9.90 5.10 10.89
CA GLU A 32 -9.83 3.66 11.06
C GLU A 32 -11.09 3.02 10.46
N SER A 33 -10.92 1.97 9.66
CA SER A 33 -12.01 1.25 9.02
C SER A 33 -11.61 -0.19 8.73
N ARG A 34 -12.47 -1.16 9.09
CA ARG A 34 -12.31 -2.59 8.79
C ARG A 34 -10.92 -3.16 9.15
N GLY A 35 -10.37 -2.77 10.31
CA GLY A 35 -9.06 -3.24 10.77
C GLY A 35 -7.87 -2.53 10.13
N PHE A 36 -8.09 -1.47 9.34
CA PHE A 36 -7.05 -0.62 8.78
C PHE A 36 -7.08 0.79 9.36
N THR A 37 -5.90 1.31 9.65
CA THR A 37 -5.65 2.72 9.94
C THR A 37 -5.04 3.40 8.73
N PHE A 38 -5.63 4.53 8.33
CA PHE A 38 -5.17 5.35 7.21
C PHE A 38 -4.50 6.63 7.71
N TYR A 39 -3.39 6.96 7.07
CA TYR A 39 -2.58 8.15 7.33
C TYR A 39 -2.42 8.96 6.06
N GLN A 40 -2.32 10.29 6.21
CA GLN A 40 -2.06 11.18 5.08
C GLN A 40 -0.94 12.19 5.38
N LYS A 41 -0.26 12.60 4.32
CA LYS A 41 0.78 13.63 4.38
C LYS A 41 0.67 14.54 3.15
N LEU A 42 0.58 15.86 3.39
CA LEU A 42 0.60 16.83 2.30
C LEU A 42 2.04 17.01 1.80
N ASN A 43 2.28 16.64 0.55
CA ASN A 43 3.51 16.97 -0.16
C ASN A 43 3.42 18.44 -0.62
N ARG A 44 3.96 19.36 0.20
CA ARG A 44 3.84 20.82 -0.05
C ARG A 44 4.33 21.27 -1.44
N PRO A 45 5.47 20.77 -1.96
CA PRO A 45 5.94 21.12 -3.30
C PRO A 45 4.95 20.78 -4.41
N THR A 46 4.35 19.59 -4.38
CA THR A 46 3.47 19.11 -5.46
C THR A 46 2.00 19.37 -5.19
N ARG A 47 1.65 19.77 -3.95
CA ARG A 47 0.27 19.94 -3.44
C ARG A 47 -0.58 18.67 -3.45
N HIS A 48 0.03 17.50 -3.65
CA HIS A 48 -0.64 16.21 -3.55
C HIS A 48 -0.60 15.66 -2.12
N TYR A 49 -1.54 14.77 -1.83
CA TYR A 49 -1.51 13.95 -0.62
C TYR A 49 -0.87 12.60 -0.92
N GLU A 50 0.02 12.19 -0.02
CA GLU A 50 0.52 10.82 0.06
C GLU A 50 -0.27 10.07 1.14
N TYR A 51 -0.45 8.77 0.95
CA TYR A 51 -1.25 7.92 1.82
C TYR A 51 -0.47 6.69 2.28
N LYS A 52 -0.70 6.30 3.53
CA LYS A 52 -0.29 5.00 4.07
C LYS A 52 -1.49 4.33 4.73
N ALA A 53 -1.57 3.01 4.59
CA ALA A 53 -2.58 2.20 5.24
C ALA A 53 -1.88 1.03 5.94
N PHE A 54 -2.23 0.80 7.21
CA PHE A 54 -1.71 -0.31 8.00
C PHE A 54 -2.87 -1.04 8.66
N GLY A 55 -2.84 -2.36 8.66
CA GLY A 55 -3.93 -3.17 9.18
C GLY A 55 -3.73 -4.65 8.92
N VAL A 56 -4.69 -5.44 9.40
CA VAL A 56 -4.68 -6.90 9.24
C VAL A 56 -6.03 -7.34 8.65
N LEU A 57 -5.98 -8.25 7.69
CA LEU A 57 -7.15 -8.97 7.18
C LEU A 57 -7.19 -10.34 7.88
N GLU A 58 -7.85 -10.42 9.03
CA GLU A 58 -7.78 -11.59 9.93
C GLU A 58 -8.25 -12.90 9.27
N ASP A 59 -9.25 -12.83 8.37
CA ASP A 59 -9.89 -14.01 7.77
C ASP A 59 -9.30 -14.46 6.43
N LEU A 60 -8.23 -13.80 5.95
CA LEU A 60 -7.68 -14.05 4.62
C LEU A 60 -6.21 -14.50 4.69
N PRO A 61 -5.84 -15.63 4.05
CA PRO A 61 -4.43 -15.98 3.92
C PRO A 61 -3.72 -14.92 3.06
N PRO A 62 -2.48 -14.50 3.37
CA PRO A 62 -1.80 -13.40 2.68
C PRO A 62 -1.68 -13.53 1.15
N ASP A 63 -1.62 -14.78 0.66
CA ASP A 63 -1.51 -15.06 -0.79
C ASP A 63 -2.78 -14.66 -1.54
N LEU A 64 -3.98 -14.78 -0.93
CA LEU A 64 -5.25 -14.49 -1.60
C LEU A 64 -5.41 -12.99 -1.92
N PRO A 65 -5.19 -12.04 -0.99
CA PRO A 65 -5.13 -10.62 -1.31
C PRO A 65 -4.02 -10.27 -2.32
N ALA A 66 -2.89 -10.98 -2.31
CA ALA A 66 -1.82 -10.77 -3.30
C ALA A 66 -2.24 -11.22 -4.71
N ASP A 67 -2.94 -12.35 -4.83
CA ASP A 67 -3.46 -12.86 -6.11
C ASP A 67 -4.57 -11.99 -6.67
N VAL A 68 -5.54 -11.60 -5.83
CA VAL A 68 -6.57 -10.59 -6.15
C VAL A 68 -5.91 -9.25 -6.51
N HIS A 69 -4.89 -8.89 -5.72
CA HIS A 69 -3.82 -7.94 -5.93
C HIS A 69 -3.34 -7.87 -7.38
N MET A 70 -3.07 -9.01 -8.00
CA MET A 70 -2.44 -9.05 -9.32
C MET A 70 -3.43 -9.34 -10.45
N ASN A 71 -4.59 -9.93 -10.15
CA ASN A 71 -5.57 -10.32 -11.16
C ASN A 71 -6.35 -9.12 -11.72
N TRP A 72 -5.97 -8.69 -12.93
CA TRP A 72 -6.66 -7.61 -13.65
C TRP A 72 -8.12 -7.94 -13.98
N ASN A 73 -8.39 -9.17 -14.41
CA ASN A 73 -9.74 -9.59 -14.81
C ASN A 73 -10.71 -9.59 -13.63
N TYR A 74 -10.21 -9.88 -12.44
CA TYR A 74 -11.00 -9.81 -11.23
C TYR A 74 -11.24 -8.36 -10.79
N ARG A 75 -10.20 -7.51 -10.79
CA ARG A 75 -10.32 -6.09 -10.39
C ARG A 75 -11.27 -5.28 -11.26
N ARG A 76 -11.31 -5.54 -12.56
CA ARG A 76 -12.22 -4.85 -13.49
C ARG A 76 -13.70 -5.19 -13.31
N MET A 77 -14.04 -6.25 -12.55
CA MET A 77 -15.43 -6.64 -12.31
C MET A 77 -16.16 -5.71 -11.33
N GLY A 78 -15.47 -4.74 -10.72
CA GLY A 78 -16.09 -3.64 -9.96
C GLY A 78 -16.55 -4.00 -8.55
N TRP A 79 -16.30 -5.22 -8.07
CA TRP A 79 -16.63 -5.66 -6.71
C TRP A 79 -15.57 -5.26 -5.66
N ILE A 80 -14.50 -4.62 -6.10
CA ILE A 80 -13.43 -4.09 -5.24
C ILE A 80 -13.19 -2.63 -5.63
N CYS A 81 -14.10 -1.77 -5.16
CA CYS A 81 -13.95 -0.34 -4.86
C CYS A 81 -15.08 0.01 -3.88
#